data_AF-A0A2W6D6F6-F1
#
_entry.id   AF-A0A2W6D6F6-F1
#
_cell.length_a   1.000
_cell.length_b   1.000
_cell.length_c   1.000
_cell.angle_alpha   90.00
_cell.angle_beta   90.00
_cell.angle_gamma   90.00
#
_symmetry.space_group_name_H-M   'P 1'
#
loop_
_entity.id
_entity.type
_entity.pdbx_description
1 polymer ?
#
loop_
_entity_poly.entity_id
_entity_poly.type
_entity_poly.pdbx_seq_one_letter_code
_entity_poly.pdbx_strand_id
1 'polypeptide(L)'
;MTATLQAPAQAAASDDSDVVEPPKPLRPIPAALVPWRDPHPWVGWLALALVTAVAAITRLWAYGFPHEKNFDEVYYANEAQELLRFGYEDNRGYMFIVHP
;
A
#
# COMPACT_ATOMS: atom_id res chain seq x y z
N MET A 1 -15.37 -16.93 66.89
CA MET A 1 -15.15 -18.21 66.18
C MET A 1 -14.42 -17.88 64.89
N THR A 2 -13.11 -18.09 64.88
CA THR A 2 -12.18 -17.67 63.83
C THR A 2 -11.95 -18.87 62.90
N ALA A 3 -12.30 -18.76 61.62
CA ALA A 3 -12.04 -19.81 60.63
C ALA A 3 -10.89 -19.36 59.72
N THR A 4 -9.71 -19.93 59.93
CA THR A 4 -8.54 -19.84 59.07
C THR A 4 -8.75 -20.69 57.82
N LEU A 5 -8.78 -20.06 56.63
CA LEU A 5 -8.72 -20.73 55.33
C LEU A 5 -7.27 -21.07 55.02
N GLN A 6 -6.95 -22.36 54.95
CA GLN A 6 -5.66 -22.88 54.54
C GLN A 6 -5.62 -23.03 53.02
N ALA A 7 -4.75 -22.26 52.36
CA ALA A 7 -4.49 -22.39 50.93
C ALA A 7 -3.62 -23.63 50.66
N PRO A 8 -3.92 -24.48 49.67
CA PRO A 8 -2.96 -25.45 49.21
C PRO A 8 -1.86 -24.75 48.41
N ALA A 9 -0.63 -25.14 48.71
CA ALA A 9 0.59 -24.63 48.13
C ALA A 9 0.57 -24.70 46.59
N GLN A 10 1.08 -23.63 45.99
CA GLN A 10 1.49 -23.56 44.59
C GLN A 10 2.42 -24.74 44.27
N ALA A 11 1.86 -25.80 43.70
CA ALA A 11 2.63 -26.91 43.19
C ALA A 11 2.87 -26.68 41.70
N ALA A 12 4.15 -26.45 41.39
CA ALA A 12 4.78 -26.59 40.10
C ALA A 12 4.29 -25.65 38.98
N ALA A 13 5.14 -24.66 38.71
CA ALA A 13 5.36 -24.19 37.36
C ALA A 13 5.51 -25.41 36.42
N SER A 14 4.51 -25.68 35.59
CA SER A 14 4.72 -26.35 34.32
C SER A 14 4.98 -25.24 33.31
N ASP A 15 6.26 -24.92 33.21
CA ASP A 15 6.88 -24.42 31.99
C ASP A 15 6.67 -25.50 30.91
N ASP A 16 5.51 -25.46 30.26
CA ASP A 16 5.32 -26.17 29.00
C ASP A 16 4.71 -25.15 28.04
N SER A 17 5.59 -24.57 27.25
CA SER A 17 5.22 -23.80 26.07
C SER A 17 4.63 -24.81 25.08
N ASP A 18 3.38 -25.21 25.33
CA ASP A 18 2.56 -25.98 24.43
C ASP A 18 2.52 -25.22 23.11
N VAL A 19 3.37 -25.64 22.17
CA VAL A 19 3.27 -25.28 20.78
C VAL A 19 1.93 -25.84 20.33
N VAL A 20 0.88 -25.02 20.41
CA VAL A 20 -0.46 -25.39 19.93
C VAL A 20 -0.33 -25.68 18.45
N GLU A 21 -0.23 -26.97 18.11
CA GLU A 21 -0.19 -27.41 16.73
C GLU A 21 -1.51 -26.96 16.08
N PRO A 22 -1.45 -26.20 14.96
CA PRO A 22 -2.65 -25.66 14.36
C PRO A 22 -3.61 -26.80 13.99
N PRO A 23 -4.92 -26.67 14.27
CA PRO A 23 -5.87 -27.75 14.06
C PRO A 23 -5.88 -28.19 12.60
N LYS A 24 -5.63 -29.47 12.37
CA LYS A 24 -5.71 -30.08 11.03
C LYS A 24 -7.12 -29.84 10.47
N PRO A 25 -7.27 -29.27 9.26
CA PRO A 25 -8.58 -28.93 8.74
C PRO A 25 -9.42 -30.21 8.53
N LEU A 26 -10.68 -30.16 9.01
CA LEU A 26 -11.66 -31.26 8.94
C LEU A 26 -12.03 -31.67 7.51
N ARG A 27 -11.81 -30.77 6.53
CA ARG A 27 -11.98 -31.03 5.11
C ARG A 27 -10.72 -30.60 4.36
N PRO A 28 -10.20 -31.42 3.44
CA PRO A 28 -9.11 -31.00 2.57
C PRO A 28 -9.58 -29.82 1.71
N ILE A 29 -8.76 -28.76 1.66
CA ILE A 29 -9.00 -27.64 0.76
C ILE A 29 -8.86 -28.17 -0.67
N PRO A 30 -9.85 -27.97 -1.55
CA PRO A 30 -9.72 -28.32 -2.97
C PRO A 30 -8.45 -27.70 -3.55
N ALA A 31 -7.73 -28.42 -4.42
CA ALA A 31 -6.46 -27.95 -4.99
C ALA A 31 -6.56 -26.56 -5.64
N ALA A 32 -7.71 -26.23 -6.23
CA ALA A 32 -7.99 -24.93 -6.84
C ALA A 32 -8.10 -23.76 -5.84
N LEU A 33 -8.37 -24.04 -4.56
CA LEU A 33 -8.48 -23.05 -3.48
C LEU A 33 -7.22 -22.99 -2.61
N VAL A 34 -6.19 -23.78 -2.93
CA VAL A 34 -4.90 -23.68 -2.27
C VAL A 34 -4.29 -22.33 -2.67
N PRO A 35 -3.97 -21.44 -1.71
CA PRO A 35 -3.34 -20.17 -2.03
C PRO A 35 -2.06 -20.42 -2.81
N TRP A 36 -1.91 -19.75 -3.95
CA TRP A 36 -0.69 -19.83 -4.74
C TRP A 36 0.48 -19.33 -3.89
N ARG A 37 1.42 -20.23 -3.56
CA ARG A 37 2.69 -19.91 -2.91
C ARG A 37 3.75 -19.96 -3.97
N ASP A 38 4.15 -18.79 -4.45
CA ASP A 38 5.22 -18.68 -5.43
C ASP A 38 6.53 -19.20 -4.80
N PRO A 39 7.17 -20.24 -5.37
CA PRO A 39 8.48 -20.69 -4.90
C PRO A 39 9.57 -19.62 -5.07
N HIS A 40 9.36 -18.64 -5.95
CA HIS A 40 10.32 -17.59 -6.29
C HIS A 40 9.66 -16.20 -6.40
N PRO A 41 9.24 -15.59 -5.27
CA PRO A 41 8.52 -14.31 -5.26
C PRO A 41 9.30 -13.16 -5.93
N TRP A 42 10.62 -13.26 -5.99
CA TRP A 42 11.49 -12.29 -6.65
C TRP A 42 11.24 -12.19 -8.16
N VAL A 43 10.75 -13.26 -8.81
CA VAL A 43 10.42 -13.24 -10.24
C VAL A 43 9.24 -12.31 -10.50
N GLY A 44 8.20 -12.38 -9.66
CA GLY A 44 7.05 -11.46 -9.73
C GLY A 44 7.46 -10.01 -9.54
N TRP A 45 8.33 -9.74 -8.55
CA TRP A 45 8.89 -8.40 -8.34
C TRP A 45 9.73 -7.92 -9.51
N LEU A 46 10.53 -8.79 -10.12
CA LEU A 46 11.35 -8.45 -11.29
C LEU A 46 10.46 -8.14 -12.50
N ALA A 47 9.41 -8.92 -12.73
CA ALA A 47 8.45 -8.66 -13.78
C ALA A 47 7.73 -7.32 -13.58
N LEU A 48 7.28 -7.02 -12.36
CA LEU A 48 6.71 -5.72 -12.01
C LEU A 48 7.71 -4.59 -12.30
N ALA A 49 8.94 -4.70 -11.78
CA ALA A 49 9.98 -3.70 -11.97
C ALA A 49 10.29 -3.46 -13.45
N LEU A 50 10.35 -4.52 -14.26
CA LEU A 50 10.57 -4.44 -15.69
C LEU A 50 9.43 -3.69 -16.39
N VAL A 51 8.18 -4.06 -16.10
CA VAL A 51 7.00 -3.40 -16.69
C VAL A 51 6.95 -1.92 -16.30
N THR A 52 7.20 -1.61 -15.02
CA THR A 52 7.28 -0.24 -14.53
C THR A 52 8.40 0.54 -15.21
N ALA A 53 9.59 -0.06 -15.38
CA ALA A 53 10.70 0.59 -16.05
C ALA A 53 10.38 0.90 -17.51
N VAL A 54 9.78 -0.03 -18.25
CA VAL A 54 9.35 0.20 -19.63
C VAL A 54 8.33 1.34 -19.70
N ALA A 55 7.31 1.33 -18.84
CA ALA A 55 6.31 2.39 -18.78
C ALA A 55 6.92 3.75 -18.43
N ALA A 56 7.85 3.79 -17.46
CA ALA A 56 8.54 5.02 -17.06
C ALA A 56 9.40 5.57 -18.21
N ILE A 57 10.15 4.71 -18.90
CA ILE A 57 10.97 5.12 -20.04
C ILE A 57 10.05 5.71 -21.12
N THR A 58 9.00 5.04 -21.54
CA THR A 58 8.12 5.57 -22.61
C THR A 58 7.37 6.83 -22.21
N ARG A 59 7.04 7.00 -20.91
CA ARG A 59 6.32 8.17 -20.41
C ARG A 59 7.21 9.38 -20.18
N LEU A 60 8.45 9.15 -19.78
CA LEU A 60 9.41 10.22 -19.44
C LEU A 60 10.41 10.49 -20.57
N TRP A 61 10.40 9.69 -21.63
CA TRP A 61 11.21 9.93 -22.82
C TRP A 61 10.83 11.27 -23.43
N ALA A 62 11.82 12.16 -23.56
CA ALA A 62 11.64 13.51 -24.08
C ALA A 62 10.61 14.37 -23.32
N TYR A 63 10.41 14.14 -22.02
CA TYR A 63 9.49 14.92 -21.18
C TYR A 63 9.71 16.45 -21.23
N GLY A 64 10.95 16.89 -21.51
CA GLY A 64 11.28 18.31 -21.64
C GLY A 64 11.07 18.91 -23.04
N PHE A 65 10.52 18.15 -23.99
CA PHE A 65 10.26 18.63 -25.35
C PHE A 65 8.77 18.79 -25.61
N PRO A 66 8.33 19.94 -26.18
CA PRO A 66 9.10 21.14 -26.47
C PRO A 66 9.50 21.92 -25.19
N HIS A 67 10.52 22.78 -25.27
CA HIS A 67 11.05 23.54 -24.12
C HIS A 67 10.13 24.68 -23.64
N GLU A 68 8.94 24.81 -24.22
CA GLU A 68 7.95 25.84 -23.92
C GLU A 68 6.65 25.16 -23.47
N LYS A 69 5.92 25.80 -22.56
CA LYS A 69 4.62 25.31 -22.09
C LYS A 69 3.62 25.36 -23.25
N ASN A 70 2.88 24.29 -23.45
CA ASN A 70 1.83 24.25 -24.48
C ASN A 70 0.48 23.87 -23.88
N PHE A 71 -0.61 24.27 -24.55
CA PHE A 71 -1.98 23.97 -24.14
C PHE A 71 -2.31 24.47 -22.72
N ASP A 72 -2.88 23.57 -21.94
CA ASP A 72 -3.40 23.75 -20.60
C ASP A 72 -2.28 23.86 -19.54
N GLU A 73 -1.05 23.46 -19.88
CA GLU A 73 0.15 23.65 -19.06
C GLU A 73 0.41 25.12 -18.71
N VAL A 74 -0.03 26.05 -19.56
CA VAL A 74 0.07 27.49 -19.30
C VAL A 74 -0.71 27.88 -18.04
N TYR A 75 -1.78 27.14 -17.72
CA TYR A 75 -2.68 27.41 -16.60
C TYR A 75 -2.40 26.44 -15.45
N TYR A 76 -2.53 25.13 -15.69
CA TYR A 76 -2.46 24.12 -14.63
C TYR A 76 -1.10 24.09 -13.93
N ALA A 77 0.00 24.33 -14.65
CA ALA A 77 1.31 24.34 -14.02
C ALA A 77 1.47 25.54 -13.06
N ASN A 78 0.82 26.67 -13.35
CA ASN A 78 0.87 27.85 -12.51
C ASN A 78 -0.05 27.70 -11.30
N GLU A 79 -1.27 27.22 -11.50
CA GLU A 79 -2.24 26.94 -10.42
C GLU A 79 -1.68 25.91 -9.43
N ALA A 80 -1.02 24.86 -9.92
CA ALA A 80 -0.33 23.90 -9.07
C ALA A 80 0.79 24.55 -8.24
N GLN A 81 1.53 25.52 -8.81
CA GLN A 81 2.55 26.27 -8.08
C GLN A 81 1.94 27.18 -7.02
N GLU A 82 0.80 27.80 -7.30
CA GLU A 82 0.05 28.61 -6.33
C GLU A 82 -0.46 27.75 -5.17
N LEU A 83 -1.02 26.58 -5.46
CA LEU A 83 -1.46 25.63 -4.44
C LEU A 83 -0.31 25.20 -3.52
N LEU A 84 0.88 24.95 -4.08
CA LEU A 84 2.08 24.62 -3.30
C LEU A 84 2.57 25.79 -2.42
N ARG A 85 2.38 27.04 -2.86
CA ARG A 85 2.85 28.24 -2.14
C ARG A 85 1.88 28.73 -1.07
N PHE A 86 0.60 28.75 -1.39
CA PHE A 86 -0.44 29.39 -0.58
C PHE A 86 -1.34 28.38 0.14
N GLY A 87 -1.32 27.11 -0.28
CA GLY A 87 -2.17 26.05 0.29
C GLY A 87 -3.63 26.10 -0.21
N TYR A 88 -3.95 27.03 -1.10
CA TYR A 88 -5.24 27.13 -1.77
C TYR A 88 -5.04 27.67 -3.19
N GLU A 89 -6.03 27.45 -4.05
CA GLU A 89 -6.06 27.98 -5.41
C GLU A 89 -6.44 29.48 -5.35
N ASP A 90 -5.50 30.37 -5.69
CA ASP A 90 -5.78 31.81 -5.84
C ASP A 90 -6.30 32.05 -7.27
N ASN A 91 -7.48 31.48 -7.56
CA ASN A 91 -8.08 31.57 -8.89
C ASN A 91 -8.66 32.97 -9.14
N ARG A 92 -7.78 33.91 -9.49
CA ARG A 92 -8.19 35.25 -9.93
C ARG A 92 -8.89 35.24 -11.29
N GLY A 93 -8.90 34.10 -11.99
CA GLY A 93 -9.37 33.94 -13.35
C GLY A 93 -10.50 32.93 -13.48
N TYR A 94 -11.68 33.26 -12.94
CA TYR A 94 -12.96 32.60 -13.26
C TYR A 94 -13.38 32.72 -14.77
N MET A 95 -12.44 32.91 -15.68
CA MET A 95 -12.65 33.37 -17.07
C MET A 95 -12.45 32.28 -18.14
N PHE A 96 -12.09 31.04 -17.78
CA PHE A 96 -11.62 30.05 -18.76
C PHE A 96 -12.61 28.93 -19.07
N ILE A 97 -13.83 29.09 -18.58
CA ILE A 97 -14.94 28.23 -18.86
C ILE A 97 -15.59 28.72 -20.18
N VAL A 98 -15.16 28.16 -21.32
CA VAL A 98 -15.84 28.36 -22.60
C VAL A 98 -17.08 27.48 -22.66
N HIS A 99 -18.17 27.94 -22.07
CA HIS A 99 -19.50 27.38 -22.32
C HIS A 99 -20.02 27.92 -23.66
N PRO A 100 -20.62 27.09 -24.53
CA PRO A 100 -21.37 27.58 -25.68
C PRO A 100 -22.65 28.32 -25.25
#